data_AF-D5BIC5-F1
#
_entry.id   AF-D5BIC5-F1
#
_cell.length_a   1.000
_cell.length_b   1.000
_cell.length_c   1.000
_cell.angle_alpha   90.00
_cell.angle_beta   90.00
_cell.angle_gamma   90.00
#
_symmetry.space_group_name_H-M   'P 1'
#
loop_
_entity.id
_entity.type
_entity.pdbx_description
1 polymer ?
#
loop_
_entity_poly.entity_id
_entity_poly.type
_entity_poly.pdbx_seq_one_letter_code
_entity_poly.pdbx_strand_id
1 'polypeptide(L)'
;MENYDQRKVVVRGNTVRNKMLGRNAVEEPWKSNIPYELITARIEYEDNNLREAVRLMRSIVIDLKNPEATPSKKAELREDLKTDYNHNAKLIKLIKNLPQLTNTVEVWSQKCCDYIEKHLGIDATISFKIKRASTKFKKTTRNEPVNHHFKRVDIAQTNALTTVHQVKGKTLDAILVFFDEKNHKENINFRDIEPEQNGFISEKKRIIYVAMSRAKHLLAMAFPLSISDKQITDKFGDNVIIVKSAELT
;
A
#
# COMPACT_ATOMS: atom_id res chain seq x y z
N MET A 1 5.84 25.15 17.26
CA MET A 1 5.17 24.01 17.91
C MET A 1 4.37 23.28 16.84
N GLU A 2 4.86 22.15 16.36
CA GLU A 2 4.12 21.31 15.42
C GLU A 2 2.93 20.69 16.15
N ASN A 3 1.72 21.07 15.73
CA ASN A 3 0.49 20.46 16.20
C ASN A 3 0.37 19.08 15.55
N TYR A 4 1.01 18.08 16.15
CA TYR A 4 0.87 16.68 15.74
C TYR A 4 -0.57 16.25 15.99
N ASP A 5 -1.36 16.02 14.93
CA ASP A 5 -2.69 15.42 15.06
C ASP A 5 -2.51 14.01 15.67
N GLN A 6 -3.01 13.83 16.91
CA GLN A 6 -2.76 12.66 17.75
C GLN A 6 -3.64 11.44 17.38
N ARG A 7 -4.50 11.59 16.36
CA ARG A 7 -5.44 10.57 15.88
C ARG A 7 -4.76 9.72 14.80
N LYS A 8 -4.38 8.47 15.12
CA LYS A 8 -3.75 7.53 14.17
C LYS A 8 -4.33 6.12 14.24
N VAL A 9 -5.05 5.72 13.19
CA VAL A 9 -5.35 4.34 12.80
C VAL A 9 -4.06 3.59 12.44
N VAL A 10 -3.93 2.33 12.86
CA VAL A 10 -2.72 1.53 12.65
C VAL A 10 -3.07 0.24 11.93
N VAL A 11 -2.48 0.04 10.74
CA VAL A 11 -2.74 -1.14 9.91
C VAL A 11 -1.48 -1.99 9.77
N ARG A 12 -1.64 -3.32 9.78
CA ARG A 12 -0.53 -4.25 9.54
C ARG A 12 -0.51 -4.63 8.06
N GLY A 13 0.56 -4.24 7.38
CA GLY A 13 0.82 -4.56 5.98
C GLY A 13 0.41 -3.45 5.01
N ASN A 14 1.28 -3.20 4.02
CA ASN A 14 1.05 -2.20 2.97
C ASN A 14 -0.22 -2.51 2.15
N THR A 15 -0.57 -3.79 2.02
CA THR A 15 -1.77 -4.24 1.29
C THR A 15 -3.05 -3.81 1.99
N VAL A 16 -3.16 -3.99 3.31
CA VAL A 16 -4.35 -3.57 4.09
C VAL A 16 -4.41 -2.04 4.18
N ARG A 17 -3.25 -1.39 4.36
CA ARG A 17 -3.13 0.07 4.22
C ARG A 17 -3.69 0.51 2.88
N ASN A 18 -3.22 -0.05 1.78
CA ASN A 18 -3.68 0.32 0.44
C ASN A 18 -5.19 0.06 0.23
N LYS A 19 -5.74 -1.03 0.78
CA LYS A 19 -7.21 -1.29 0.76
C LYS A 19 -8.00 -0.23 1.53
N MET A 20 -7.62 0.06 2.77
CA MET A 20 -8.26 1.07 3.63
C MET A 20 -8.17 2.47 3.04
N LEU A 21 -7.11 2.70 2.29
CA LEU A 21 -6.84 3.94 1.58
C LEU A 21 -7.53 4.03 0.21
N GLY A 22 -8.34 3.04 -0.17
CA GLY A 22 -9.01 3.00 -1.47
C GLY A 22 -8.04 2.94 -2.67
N ARG A 23 -6.78 2.55 -2.46
CA ARG A 23 -5.72 2.43 -3.49
C ARG A 23 -5.85 1.18 -4.36
N ASN A 24 -6.92 0.41 -4.23
CA ASN A 24 -7.20 -0.65 -5.20
C ASN A 24 -7.62 0.00 -6.51
N ALA A 25 -6.98 -0.40 -7.61
CA ALA A 25 -7.48 -0.13 -8.94
C ALA A 25 -8.93 -0.60 -9.02
N VAL A 26 -9.88 0.32 -9.17
CA VAL A 26 -11.29 -0.06 -9.40
C VAL A 26 -11.40 -0.78 -10.76
N GLU A 27 -10.49 -0.45 -11.67
CA GLU A 27 -10.40 -0.97 -13.02
C GLU A 27 -8.95 -1.34 -13.34
N GLU A 28 -8.73 -2.50 -13.98
CA GLU A 28 -7.39 -3.01 -14.32
C GLU A 28 -7.13 -2.96 -15.85
N PRO A 29 -6.89 -1.77 -16.45
CA PRO A 29 -6.77 -1.60 -17.90
C PRO A 29 -5.53 -2.26 -18.51
N TRP A 30 -4.40 -2.30 -17.81
CA TRP A 30 -3.13 -2.76 -18.37
C TRP A 30 -2.87 -4.24 -18.13
N LYS A 31 -2.16 -4.88 -19.08
CA LYS A 31 -1.73 -6.28 -18.98
C LYS A 31 -0.52 -6.49 -18.06
N SER A 32 0.36 -5.50 -17.97
CA SER A 32 1.57 -5.54 -17.13
C SER A 32 1.36 -4.80 -15.82
N ASN A 33 2.18 -5.10 -14.81
CA ASN A 33 2.16 -4.39 -13.53
C ASN A 33 2.84 -3.00 -13.62
N ILE A 34 3.74 -2.79 -14.59
CA ILE A 34 4.58 -1.58 -14.72
C ILE A 34 3.77 -0.26 -14.68
N PRO A 35 2.65 -0.11 -15.41
CA PRO A 35 1.84 1.11 -15.34
C PRO A 35 1.32 1.40 -13.92
N TYR A 36 0.88 0.37 -13.20
CA TYR A 36 0.38 0.51 -11.82
C TYR A 36 1.49 0.90 -10.85
N GLU A 37 2.68 0.32 -11.00
CA GLU A 37 3.85 0.68 -10.19
C GLU A 37 4.30 2.11 -10.48
N LEU A 38 4.26 2.57 -11.73
CA LEU A 38 4.58 3.95 -12.12
C LEU A 38 3.59 4.96 -11.53
N ILE A 39 2.29 4.65 -11.59
CA ILE A 39 1.25 5.46 -10.95
C ILE A 39 1.52 5.52 -9.45
N THR A 40 1.82 4.39 -8.82
CA THR A 40 2.13 4.34 -7.38
C THR A 40 3.36 5.17 -7.04
N ALA A 41 4.45 5.05 -7.81
CA ALA A 41 5.66 5.86 -7.63
C ALA A 41 5.36 7.36 -7.77
N ARG A 42 4.47 7.73 -8.70
CA ARG A 42 4.02 9.11 -8.89
C ARG A 42 3.23 9.63 -7.68
N ILE A 43 2.27 8.87 -7.14
CA ILE A 43 1.52 9.36 -5.97
C ILE A 43 2.42 9.43 -4.73
N GLU A 44 3.31 8.44 -4.51
CA GLU A 44 4.23 8.49 -3.38
C GLU A 44 5.20 9.69 -3.48
N TYR A 45 5.57 10.10 -4.70
CA TYR A 45 6.35 11.33 -4.91
C TYR A 45 5.53 12.59 -4.55
N GLU A 46 4.28 12.65 -4.98
CA GLU A 46 3.36 13.77 -4.71
C GLU A 46 2.98 13.87 -3.23
N ASP A 47 2.94 12.73 -2.53
CA ASP A 47 2.71 12.61 -1.08
C ASP A 47 3.99 12.89 -0.24
N ASN A 48 5.07 13.37 -0.86
CA ASN A 48 6.39 13.59 -0.24
C ASN A 48 7.06 12.33 0.36
N ASN A 49 6.59 11.13 0.02
CA ASN A 49 7.22 9.85 0.38
C ASN A 49 8.37 9.49 -0.57
N LEU A 50 9.35 10.41 -0.71
CA LEU A 50 10.44 10.32 -1.70
C LEU A 50 11.22 9.00 -1.63
N ARG A 51 11.48 8.48 -0.44
CA ARG A 51 12.20 7.20 -0.26
C ARG A 51 11.47 6.06 -0.95
N GLU A 52 10.15 5.99 -0.81
CA GLU A 52 9.34 4.93 -1.38
C GLU A 52 9.14 5.12 -2.88
N ALA A 53 8.90 6.35 -3.32
CA ALA A 53 8.83 6.71 -4.74
C ALA A 53 10.10 6.30 -5.51
N VAL A 54 11.28 6.62 -4.96
CA VAL A 54 12.58 6.25 -5.55
C VAL A 54 12.79 4.73 -5.52
N ARG A 55 12.41 4.05 -4.43
CA ARG A 55 12.50 2.59 -4.32
C ARG A 55 11.69 1.89 -5.42
N LEU A 56 10.44 2.32 -5.61
CA LEU A 56 9.55 1.80 -6.66
C LEU A 56 10.12 2.08 -8.05
N MET A 57 10.51 3.33 -8.31
CA MET A 57 11.06 3.70 -9.62
C MET A 57 12.33 2.94 -9.97
N ARG A 58 13.20 2.69 -8.99
CA ARG A 58 14.40 1.86 -9.20
C ARG A 58 14.02 0.45 -9.63
N SER A 59 13.02 -0.16 -8.99
CA SER A 59 12.54 -1.49 -9.39
C SER A 59 12.05 -1.48 -10.83
N ILE A 60 11.18 -0.52 -11.17
CA ILE A 60 10.61 -0.37 -12.51
C ILE A 60 11.70 -0.25 -13.57
N VAL A 61 12.69 0.62 -13.35
CA VAL A 61 13.80 0.82 -14.30
C VAL A 61 14.65 -0.44 -14.45
N ILE A 62 14.93 -1.16 -13.35
CA ILE A 62 15.67 -2.43 -13.40
C ILE A 62 14.86 -3.48 -14.18
N ASP A 63 13.56 -3.58 -13.93
CA ASP A 63 12.68 -4.53 -14.60
C ASP A 63 12.55 -4.25 -16.10
N LEU A 64 12.48 -2.97 -16.49
CA LEU A 64 12.46 -2.56 -17.90
C LEU A 64 13.80 -2.76 -18.61
N LYS A 65 14.93 -2.49 -17.95
CA LYS A 65 16.26 -2.65 -18.54
C LYS A 65 16.72 -4.11 -18.63
N ASN A 66 16.19 -4.97 -17.78
CA ASN A 66 16.65 -6.34 -17.63
C ASN A 66 15.45 -7.32 -17.65
N PRO A 67 14.68 -7.38 -18.75
CA PRO A 67 13.46 -8.19 -18.80
C PRO A 67 13.75 -9.68 -18.54
N GLU A 68 14.83 -10.20 -19.12
CA GLU A 68 15.24 -11.62 -19.04
C GLU A 68 16.11 -11.95 -17.81
N ALA A 69 16.45 -10.96 -16.98
CA ALA A 69 17.30 -11.21 -15.81
C ALA A 69 16.57 -12.00 -14.73
N THR A 70 17.31 -12.90 -14.08
CA THR A 70 16.79 -13.71 -12.97
C THR A 70 16.37 -12.82 -11.80
N PRO A 71 15.41 -13.26 -10.96
CA PRO A 71 15.01 -12.53 -9.76
C PRO A 71 16.19 -12.20 -8.83
N SER A 72 17.16 -13.11 -8.72
CA SER A 72 18.38 -12.91 -7.93
C SER A 72 19.23 -11.77 -8.49
N LYS A 73 19.46 -11.74 -9.82
CA LYS A 73 20.25 -10.65 -10.43
C LYS A 73 19.56 -9.29 -10.29
N LYS A 74 18.24 -9.26 -10.42
CA LYS A 74 17.45 -8.05 -10.18
C LYS A 74 17.52 -7.58 -8.72
N ALA A 75 17.61 -8.51 -7.76
CA ALA A 75 17.77 -8.16 -6.34
C ALA A 75 19.15 -7.56 -6.04
N GLU A 76 20.21 -8.14 -6.62
CA GLU A 76 21.58 -7.61 -6.55
C GLU A 76 21.64 -6.17 -7.08
N LEU A 77 21.13 -5.93 -8.30
CA LEU A 77 21.08 -4.60 -8.90
C LEU A 77 20.31 -3.58 -8.05
N ARG A 78 19.26 -4.02 -7.34
CA ARG A 78 18.47 -3.13 -6.45
C ARG A 78 19.27 -2.70 -5.23
N GLU A 79 20.11 -3.56 -4.67
CA GLU A 79 20.98 -3.23 -3.54
C GLU A 79 22.17 -2.40 -3.99
N ASP A 80 22.82 -2.73 -5.11
CA ASP A 80 23.95 -1.97 -5.64
C ASP A 80 23.57 -0.51 -5.94
N LEU A 81 22.42 -0.30 -6.57
CA LEU A 81 21.94 1.04 -6.94
C LEU A 81 21.23 1.78 -5.79
N LYS A 82 21.15 1.18 -4.60
CA LYS A 82 20.46 1.77 -3.45
C LYS A 82 21.15 3.01 -2.92
N THR A 83 22.47 2.97 -2.88
CA THR A 83 23.35 4.02 -2.35
C THR A 83 23.92 4.93 -3.44
N ASP A 84 23.63 4.67 -4.71
CA ASP A 84 24.02 5.54 -5.82
C ASP A 84 23.13 6.81 -5.84
N TYR A 85 23.67 7.90 -5.27
CA TYR A 85 23.00 9.19 -5.21
C TYR A 85 22.72 9.80 -6.58
N ASN A 86 23.63 9.63 -7.55
CA ASN A 86 23.47 10.17 -8.89
C ASN A 86 22.36 9.43 -9.64
N HIS A 87 22.30 8.11 -9.50
CA HIS A 87 21.20 7.31 -10.02
C HIS A 87 19.86 7.73 -9.38
N ASN A 88 19.81 7.82 -8.05
CA ASN A 88 18.61 8.21 -7.32
C ASN A 88 18.11 9.62 -7.71
N ALA A 89 19.01 10.59 -7.90
CA ALA A 89 18.66 11.93 -8.38
C ALA A 89 18.03 11.90 -9.78
N LYS A 90 18.54 11.06 -10.69
CA LYS A 90 17.95 10.83 -12.01
C LYS A 90 16.55 10.21 -11.90
N LEU A 91 16.36 9.24 -11.01
CA LEU A 91 15.04 8.64 -10.75
C LEU A 91 14.03 9.69 -10.24
N ILE A 92 14.43 10.57 -9.32
CA ILE A 92 13.56 11.67 -8.85
C ILE A 92 13.13 12.55 -10.02
N LYS A 93 14.07 12.94 -10.90
CA LYS A 93 13.76 13.74 -12.09
C LYS A 93 12.81 12.99 -13.03
N LEU A 94 12.96 11.68 -13.17
CA LEU A 94 12.11 10.83 -13.99
C LEU A 94 10.67 10.81 -13.45
N ILE A 95 10.50 10.56 -12.15
CA ILE A 95 9.18 10.53 -11.49
C ILE A 95 8.49 11.91 -11.56
N LYS A 96 9.24 12.99 -11.31
CA LYS A 96 8.74 14.37 -11.33
C LYS A 96 8.13 14.76 -12.68
N ASN A 97 8.66 14.23 -13.77
CA ASN A 97 8.23 14.59 -15.12
C ASN A 97 7.36 13.51 -15.79
N LEU A 98 6.90 12.50 -15.05
CA LEU A 98 5.90 11.57 -15.55
C LEU A 98 4.63 12.32 -16.00
N PRO A 99 3.93 11.82 -17.03
CA PRO A 99 2.65 12.37 -17.47
C PRO A 99 1.64 12.48 -16.32
N GLN A 100 0.89 13.57 -16.31
CA GLN A 100 -0.11 13.88 -15.28
C GLN A 100 -1.21 12.81 -15.25
N LEU A 101 -1.63 12.38 -14.06
CA LEU A 101 -2.68 11.37 -13.88
C LEU A 101 -4.09 11.88 -14.27
N THR A 102 -4.22 13.16 -14.63
CA THR A 102 -5.45 13.75 -15.20
C THR A 102 -5.64 13.41 -16.68
N ASN A 103 -4.60 12.94 -17.38
CA ASN A 103 -4.76 12.39 -18.73
C ASN A 103 -5.62 11.13 -18.67
N THR A 104 -6.35 10.84 -19.76
CA THR A 104 -7.09 9.58 -19.88
C THR A 104 -6.15 8.38 -19.85
N VAL A 105 -6.65 7.19 -19.50
CA VAL A 105 -5.86 5.96 -19.49
C VAL A 105 -5.11 5.75 -20.80
N GLU A 106 -5.75 5.97 -21.95
CA GLU A 106 -5.12 5.81 -23.27
C GLU A 106 -4.03 6.84 -23.54
N VAL A 107 -4.33 8.13 -23.33
CA VAL A 107 -3.36 9.23 -23.55
C VAL A 107 -2.18 9.13 -22.59
N TRP A 108 -2.45 8.79 -21.33
CA TRP A 108 -1.41 8.60 -20.33
C TRP A 108 -0.48 7.45 -20.68
N SER A 109 -1.04 6.32 -21.16
CA SER A 109 -0.25 5.15 -21.59
C SER A 109 0.71 5.52 -22.71
N GLN A 110 0.23 6.19 -23.75
CA GLN A 110 1.06 6.62 -24.87
C GLN A 110 2.16 7.58 -24.42
N LYS A 111 1.79 8.64 -23.70
CA LYS A 111 2.76 9.64 -23.21
C LYS A 111 3.83 9.00 -22.29
N CYS A 112 3.45 8.00 -21.49
CA CYS A 112 4.40 7.29 -20.64
C CYS A 112 5.37 6.43 -21.44
N CYS A 113 4.90 5.73 -22.47
CA CYS A 113 5.76 5.00 -23.41
C CYS A 113 6.78 5.93 -24.05
N ASP A 114 6.32 7.02 -24.68
CA ASP A 114 7.18 7.99 -25.36
C ASP A 114 8.20 8.60 -24.38
N TYR A 115 7.76 8.89 -23.15
CA TYR A 115 8.62 9.42 -22.10
C TYR A 115 9.70 8.44 -21.66
N ILE A 116 9.34 7.17 -21.46
CA ILE A 116 10.30 6.11 -21.08
C ILE A 116 11.30 5.85 -22.19
N GLU A 117 10.85 5.76 -23.44
CA GLU A 117 11.72 5.58 -24.59
C GLU A 117 12.71 6.74 -24.71
N LYS A 118 12.22 7.98 -24.65
CA LYS A 118 13.05 9.18 -24.71
C LYS A 118 14.12 9.27 -23.62
N HIS A 119 13.79 8.88 -22.39
CA HIS A 119 14.67 9.09 -21.24
C HIS A 119 15.49 7.87 -20.82
N LEU A 120 15.06 6.66 -21.18
CA LEU A 120 15.75 5.42 -20.85
C LEU A 120 16.27 4.66 -22.07
N GLY A 121 15.83 5.01 -23.29
CA GLY A 121 16.18 4.30 -24.52
C GLY A 121 15.56 2.91 -24.61
N ILE A 122 14.39 2.71 -23.98
CA ILE A 122 13.72 1.41 -23.88
C ILE A 122 12.33 1.49 -24.52
N ASP A 123 12.05 0.60 -25.47
CA ASP A 123 10.69 0.40 -25.95
C ASP A 123 9.85 -0.28 -24.86
N ALA A 124 8.97 0.50 -24.24
CA ALA A 124 8.06 0.02 -23.20
C ALA A 124 6.67 -0.33 -23.71
N THR A 125 6.39 -0.28 -25.03
CA THR A 125 5.05 -0.42 -25.62
C THR A 125 4.31 -1.66 -25.12
N ILE A 126 5.01 -2.79 -24.98
CA ILE A 126 4.43 -4.05 -24.48
C ILE A 126 3.90 -3.89 -23.04
N SER A 127 4.63 -3.17 -22.19
CA SER A 127 4.28 -2.94 -20.78
C SER A 127 3.03 -2.07 -20.61
N PHE A 128 2.70 -1.23 -21.59
CA PHE A 128 1.53 -0.35 -21.54
C PHE A 128 0.36 -0.86 -22.39
N LYS A 129 0.43 -2.09 -22.90
CA LYS A 129 -0.66 -2.66 -23.69
C LYS A 129 -1.95 -2.78 -22.87
N ILE A 130 -2.97 -2.05 -23.30
CA ILE A 130 -4.31 -2.07 -22.70
C ILE A 130 -5.04 -3.37 -23.07
N LYS A 131 -5.73 -3.97 -22.11
CA LYS A 131 -6.60 -5.14 -22.31
C LYS A 131 -7.72 -4.80 -23.29
N ARG A 132 -8.07 -5.73 -24.19
CA ARG A 132 -9.20 -5.53 -25.14
C ARG A 132 -10.55 -5.48 -24.40
N ALA A 133 -10.76 -6.42 -23.49
CA ALA A 133 -11.87 -6.46 -22.53
C ALA A 133 -11.48 -7.37 -21.36
N SER A 134 -12.05 -7.14 -20.17
CA SER A 134 -12.00 -8.11 -19.07
C SER A 134 -13.15 -7.86 -18.10
N THR A 135 -13.50 -8.84 -17.25
CA THR A 135 -14.51 -8.66 -16.18
C THR A 135 -14.14 -7.56 -15.18
N LYS A 136 -12.85 -7.20 -15.11
CA LYS A 136 -12.29 -6.16 -14.25
C LYS A 136 -11.91 -4.87 -15.01
N PHE A 137 -12.38 -4.73 -16.25
CA PHE A 137 -12.05 -3.60 -17.11
C PHE A 137 -13.21 -3.26 -18.05
N LYS A 138 -13.91 -2.16 -17.76
CA LYS A 138 -14.90 -1.56 -18.66
C LYS A 138 -14.19 -0.80 -19.78
N LYS A 139 -14.75 -0.86 -20.99
CA LYS A 139 -14.16 -0.17 -22.16
C LYS A 139 -14.16 1.36 -22.01
N THR A 140 -15.12 1.92 -21.27
CA THR A 140 -15.23 3.37 -21.02
C THR A 140 -14.04 3.93 -20.25
N THR A 141 -13.47 3.15 -19.32
CA THR A 141 -12.28 3.46 -18.51
C THR A 141 -11.09 3.95 -19.35
N ARG A 142 -10.98 3.56 -20.63
CA ARG A 142 -9.92 4.05 -21.54
C ARG A 142 -9.91 5.57 -21.69
N ASN A 143 -11.10 6.15 -21.71
CA ASN A 143 -11.36 7.56 -21.94
C ASN A 143 -11.55 8.34 -20.64
N GLU A 144 -11.46 7.66 -19.50
CA GLU A 144 -11.54 8.26 -18.18
C GLU A 144 -10.13 8.61 -17.67
N PRO A 145 -9.96 9.72 -16.93
CA PRO A 145 -8.71 10.07 -16.29
C PRO A 145 -8.14 8.95 -15.41
N VAL A 146 -6.82 8.76 -15.43
CA VAL A 146 -6.14 7.74 -14.60
C VAL A 146 -6.47 7.93 -13.11
N ASN A 147 -6.42 9.17 -12.61
CA ASN A 147 -6.69 9.47 -11.20
C ASN A 147 -8.13 9.14 -10.73
N HIS A 148 -9.10 8.90 -11.62
CA HIS A 148 -10.44 8.43 -11.24
C HIS A 148 -10.43 6.97 -10.75
N HIS A 149 -9.51 6.15 -11.28
CA HIS A 149 -9.41 4.72 -10.98
C HIS A 149 -8.28 4.38 -10.02
N PHE A 150 -7.31 5.29 -9.88
CA PHE A 150 -6.14 5.17 -9.00
C PHE A 150 -6.15 6.32 -8.00
N LYS A 151 -7.18 6.33 -7.13
CA LYS A 151 -7.45 7.42 -6.20
C LYS A 151 -6.19 7.74 -5.39
N ARG A 152 -5.81 9.02 -5.37
CA ARG A 152 -4.94 9.57 -4.32
C ARG A 152 -5.69 9.45 -3.01
N VAL A 153 -4.96 9.09 -1.98
CA VAL A 153 -5.47 9.20 -0.63
C VAL A 153 -5.47 10.67 -0.27
N ASP A 154 -6.52 11.15 0.37
CA ASP A 154 -6.45 12.44 1.04
C ASP A 154 -5.32 12.40 2.08
N ILE A 155 -4.30 13.24 1.92
CA ILE A 155 -3.10 13.23 2.77
C ILE A 155 -3.49 13.45 4.24
N ALA A 156 -4.59 14.17 4.49
CA ALA A 156 -5.18 14.33 5.82
C ALA A 156 -5.60 12.99 6.44
N GLN A 157 -6.13 12.06 5.64
CA GLN A 157 -6.45 10.69 6.07
C GLN A 157 -5.20 9.80 6.21
N THR A 158 -4.13 10.02 5.44
CA THR A 158 -2.87 9.26 5.61
C THR A 158 -2.07 9.60 6.86
N ASN A 159 -2.14 10.84 7.34
CA ASN A 159 -1.46 11.23 8.60
C ASN A 159 -2.02 10.45 9.80
N ALA A 160 -3.28 10.02 9.68
CA ALA A 160 -3.96 9.14 10.60
C ALA A 160 -3.69 7.65 10.32
N LEU A 161 -2.84 7.22 9.39
CA LEU A 161 -2.67 5.79 9.04
C LEU A 161 -1.21 5.35 9.00
N THR A 162 -0.73 4.71 10.07
CA THR A 162 0.67 4.25 10.21
C THR A 162 0.77 2.73 10.32
N THR A 163 1.95 2.16 10.09
CA THR A 163 2.22 0.75 10.41
C THR A 163 2.75 0.60 11.82
N VAL A 164 2.51 -0.54 12.46
CA VAL A 164 2.95 -0.83 13.84
C VAL A 164 4.47 -0.63 14.03
N HIS A 165 5.27 -0.91 13.00
CA HIS A 165 6.73 -0.76 13.04
C HIS A 165 7.19 0.70 13.18
N GLN A 166 6.42 1.65 12.65
CA GLN A 166 6.76 3.08 12.70
C GLN A 166 6.39 3.75 14.04
N VAL A 167 5.63 3.05 14.90
CA VAL A 167 5.16 3.58 16.20
C VAL A 167 6.00 3.09 17.38
N LYS A 168 7.11 2.37 17.13
CA LYS A 168 7.98 1.83 18.17
C LYS A 168 8.52 2.97 19.06
N GLY A 169 8.06 3.02 20.31
CA GLY A 169 8.46 4.04 21.30
C GLY A 169 7.51 5.24 21.45
N LYS A 170 6.38 5.28 20.73
CA LYS A 170 5.37 6.35 20.85
C LYS A 170 4.02 5.77 21.28
N THR A 171 3.31 6.46 22.16
CA THR A 171 1.92 6.14 22.56
C THR A 171 0.93 6.95 21.71
N LEU A 172 -0.19 6.34 21.33
CA LEU A 172 -1.24 6.95 20.51
C LEU A 172 -2.54 7.06 21.31
N ASP A 173 -3.35 8.08 21.07
CA ASP A 173 -4.60 8.26 21.83
C ASP A 173 -5.64 7.20 21.48
N ALA A 174 -5.78 6.90 20.20
CA ALA A 174 -6.65 5.84 19.69
C ALA A 174 -5.92 4.95 18.69
N ILE A 175 -6.23 3.65 18.69
CA ILE A 175 -5.73 2.67 17.72
C ILE A 175 -6.91 1.86 17.20
N LEU A 176 -6.98 1.67 15.89
CA LEU A 176 -7.94 0.78 15.24
C LEU A 176 -7.17 -0.33 14.52
N VAL A 177 -7.48 -1.59 14.84
CA VAL A 177 -6.85 -2.81 14.30
C VAL A 177 -7.84 -3.59 13.46
N PHE A 178 -7.45 -3.97 12.25
CA PHE A 178 -8.27 -4.81 11.35
C PHE A 178 -7.78 -6.25 11.33
N PHE A 179 -8.71 -7.17 11.53
CA PHE A 179 -8.49 -8.61 11.44
C PHE A 179 -8.98 -9.14 10.10
N ASP A 180 -8.22 -10.05 9.51
CA ASP A 180 -8.52 -10.73 8.25
C ASP A 180 -8.90 -12.19 8.54
N GLU A 181 -9.73 -12.76 7.67
CA GLU A 181 -10.11 -14.18 7.73
C GLU A 181 -9.04 -15.06 7.09
N LYS A 182 -8.34 -14.54 6.08
CA LYS A 182 -7.31 -15.29 5.35
C LYS A 182 -6.05 -15.40 6.19
N ASN A 183 -5.64 -16.63 6.42
CA ASN A 183 -4.39 -16.93 7.09
C ASN A 183 -3.19 -16.64 6.16
N HIS A 184 -2.62 -15.45 6.28
CA HIS A 184 -1.42 -15.03 5.55
C HIS A 184 -0.41 -14.42 6.53
N LYS A 185 0.88 -14.52 6.20
CA LYS A 185 1.99 -14.03 7.06
C LYS A 185 1.87 -12.53 7.40
N GLU A 186 1.29 -11.76 6.49
CA GLU A 186 1.11 -10.30 6.63
C GLU A 186 -0.20 -9.89 7.32
N ASN A 187 -1.18 -10.80 7.41
CA ASN A 187 -2.50 -10.53 7.98
C ASN A 187 -2.51 -10.76 9.50
N ILE A 188 -3.38 -10.06 10.23
CA ILE A 188 -3.70 -10.36 11.64
C ILE A 188 -5.00 -11.17 11.64
N ASN A 189 -5.03 -12.32 12.30
CA ASN A 189 -6.19 -13.18 12.44
C ASN A 189 -6.60 -13.26 13.91
N PHE A 190 -7.86 -13.61 14.17
CA PHE A 190 -8.42 -13.66 15.53
C PHE A 190 -7.64 -14.59 16.48
N ARG A 191 -7.18 -15.73 15.95
CA ARG A 191 -6.34 -16.71 16.67
C ARG A 191 -4.96 -16.19 17.07
N ASP A 192 -4.47 -15.14 16.41
CA ASP A 192 -3.14 -14.60 16.70
C ASP A 192 -3.11 -13.81 18.02
N ILE A 193 -4.27 -13.56 18.63
CA ILE A 193 -4.40 -12.91 19.94
C ILE A 193 -4.11 -13.90 21.09
N GLU A 194 -4.04 -15.20 20.80
CA GLU A 194 -3.82 -16.23 21.84
C GLU A 194 -2.35 -16.28 22.29
N PRO A 195 -2.06 -16.50 23.57
CA PRO A 195 -0.71 -16.80 24.03
C PRO A 195 -0.24 -18.15 23.44
N GLU A 196 1.06 -18.29 23.14
CA GLU A 196 1.61 -19.59 22.74
C GLU A 196 1.85 -20.48 23.96
N GLN A 197 1.57 -21.78 23.82
CA GLN A 197 1.81 -22.77 24.88
C GLN A 197 3.30 -22.87 25.29
N ASN A 198 4.22 -22.45 24.43
CA ASN A 198 5.66 -22.66 24.60
C ASN A 198 6.44 -21.40 25.03
N GLY A 199 5.77 -20.35 25.51
CA GLY A 199 6.42 -19.17 26.11
C GLY A 199 7.16 -18.22 25.14
N PHE A 200 7.38 -18.61 23.88
CA PHE A 200 7.92 -17.73 22.84
C PHE A 200 6.81 -17.03 22.07
N ILE A 201 6.79 -15.70 22.11
CA ILE A 201 5.87 -14.88 21.32
C ILE A 201 6.45 -14.74 19.91
N SER A 202 5.81 -15.32 18.91
CA SER A 202 6.19 -15.10 17.50
C SER A 202 6.17 -13.61 17.13
N GLU A 203 7.02 -13.19 16.19
CA GLU A 203 7.15 -11.77 15.78
C GLU A 203 5.81 -11.16 15.36
N LYS A 204 4.94 -11.96 14.74
CA LYS A 204 3.56 -11.61 14.39
C LYS A 204 2.73 -11.23 15.63
N LYS A 205 2.77 -12.04 16.69
CA LYS A 205 2.09 -11.77 17.97
C LYS A 205 2.71 -10.60 18.73
N ARG A 206 4.04 -10.45 18.65
CA ARG A 206 4.76 -9.31 19.24
C ARG A 206 4.31 -7.99 18.64
N ILE A 207 4.11 -7.95 17.32
CA ILE A 207 3.56 -6.80 16.61
C ILE A 207 2.13 -6.50 17.07
N ILE A 208 1.26 -7.51 17.20
CA ILE A 208 -0.12 -7.33 17.65
C ILE A 208 -0.16 -6.79 19.08
N TYR A 209 0.60 -7.40 19.99
CA TYR A 209 0.75 -6.95 21.37
C TYR A 209 1.25 -5.50 21.45
N VAL A 210 2.27 -5.15 20.67
CA VAL A 210 2.77 -3.78 20.58
C VAL A 210 1.73 -2.85 19.99
N ALA A 211 0.91 -3.27 19.03
CA ALA A 211 -0.15 -2.42 18.50
C ALA A 211 -1.23 -2.15 19.55
N MET A 212 -1.69 -3.18 20.26
CA MET A 212 -2.77 -3.09 21.25
C MET A 212 -2.34 -2.32 22.51
N SER A 213 -1.10 -2.51 22.98
CA SER A 213 -0.58 -1.87 24.20
C SER A 213 -0.22 -0.39 24.07
N ARG A 214 -0.34 0.20 22.87
CA ARG A 214 0.05 1.60 22.61
C ARG A 214 -1.13 2.57 22.60
N ALA A 215 -2.36 2.07 22.68
CA ALA A 215 -3.57 2.87 22.80
C ALA A 215 -3.68 3.42 24.22
N LYS A 216 -3.75 4.75 24.38
CA LYS A 216 -3.94 5.40 25.68
C LYS A 216 -5.40 5.45 26.11
N HIS A 217 -6.30 5.74 25.17
CA HIS A 217 -7.70 6.05 25.48
C HIS A 217 -8.67 5.11 24.76
N LEU A 218 -8.40 4.73 23.50
CA LEU A 218 -9.31 3.87 22.73
C LEU A 218 -8.57 2.82 21.91
N LEU A 219 -8.94 1.56 22.09
CA LEU A 219 -8.58 0.47 21.20
C LEU A 219 -9.84 -0.06 20.52
N ALA A 220 -9.93 0.12 19.20
CA ALA A 220 -10.98 -0.45 18.37
C ALA A 220 -10.43 -1.64 17.59
N MET A 221 -11.22 -2.72 17.49
CA MET A 221 -10.86 -3.92 16.77
C MET A 221 -11.97 -4.30 15.82
N ALA A 222 -11.67 -4.37 14.52
CA ALA A 222 -12.60 -4.74 13.47
C ALA A 222 -12.38 -6.20 13.08
N PHE A 223 -13.39 -7.04 13.31
CA PHE A 223 -13.36 -8.47 13.03
C PHE A 223 -14.15 -8.84 11.76
N PRO A 224 -13.77 -9.92 11.05
CA PRO A 224 -14.60 -10.50 10.01
C PRO A 224 -15.96 -10.95 10.55
N LEU A 225 -16.99 -10.95 9.70
CA LEU A 225 -18.35 -11.39 10.04
C LEU A 225 -18.41 -12.85 10.52
N SER A 226 -17.40 -13.66 10.20
CA SER A 226 -17.30 -15.06 10.68
C SER A 226 -16.93 -15.18 12.15
N ILE A 227 -16.50 -14.10 12.82
CA ILE A 227 -16.24 -14.08 14.26
C ILE A 227 -17.51 -13.64 15.00
N SER A 228 -18.01 -14.53 15.86
CA SER A 228 -19.20 -14.28 16.68
C SER A 228 -18.91 -13.42 17.91
N ASP A 229 -19.92 -12.72 18.42
CA ASP A 229 -19.82 -11.93 19.65
C ASP A 229 -19.37 -12.77 20.83
N LYS A 230 -19.89 -14.01 20.92
CA LYS A 230 -19.49 -14.97 21.94
C LYS A 230 -17.99 -15.24 21.91
N GLN A 231 -17.41 -15.44 20.73
CA GLN A 231 -15.96 -15.63 20.62
C GLN A 231 -15.18 -14.39 21.10
N ILE A 232 -15.70 -13.19 20.82
CA ILE A 232 -15.10 -11.93 21.25
C ILE A 232 -15.16 -11.80 22.78
N THR A 233 -16.32 -12.00 23.39
CA THR A 233 -16.50 -11.94 24.85
C THR A 233 -15.72 -13.03 25.57
N ASP A 234 -15.70 -14.26 25.04
CA ASP A 234 -14.92 -15.37 25.60
C ASP A 234 -13.41 -15.03 25.62
N LYS A 235 -12.93 -14.21 24.67
CA LYS A 235 -11.51 -13.86 24.54
C LYS A 235 -11.10 -12.59 25.28
N PHE A 236 -11.96 -11.57 25.32
CA PHE A 236 -11.64 -10.25 25.86
C PHE A 236 -12.41 -9.89 27.14
N GLY A 237 -13.35 -10.75 27.57
CA GLY A 237 -14.25 -10.52 28.68
C GLY A 237 -15.46 -9.65 28.30
N ASP A 238 -16.34 -9.44 29.27
CA ASP A 238 -17.63 -8.77 29.06
C ASP A 238 -17.53 -7.24 29.04
N ASN A 239 -16.36 -6.67 29.34
CA ASN A 239 -16.12 -5.23 29.39
C ASN A 239 -15.88 -4.61 27.99
N VAL A 240 -16.10 -5.37 26.92
CA VAL A 240 -15.96 -4.89 25.54
C VAL A 240 -17.27 -4.33 25.01
N ILE A 241 -17.19 -3.21 24.29
CA ILE A 241 -18.33 -2.67 23.56
C ILE A 241 -18.30 -3.26 22.15
N ILE A 242 -19.30 -4.06 21.80
CA ILE A 242 -19.47 -4.64 20.47
C ILE A 242 -20.45 -3.77 19.68
N VAL A 243 -19.99 -3.20 18.58
CA VAL A 243 -20.81 -2.40 17.67
C VAL A 243 -20.99 -3.18 16.36
N LYS A 244 -22.23 -3.35 15.93
CA LYS A 244 -22.51 -4.07 14.67
C LYS A 244 -22.31 -3.17 13.47
N SER A 245 -21.95 -3.76 12.33
CA SER A 245 -21.78 -3.03 11.06
C SER A 245 -23.05 -2.28 10.62
N ALA A 246 -24.23 -2.79 10.97
CA ALA A 246 -25.52 -2.14 10.69
C ALA A 246 -25.80 -0.90 11.57
N GLU A 247 -25.04 -0.70 12.65
CA GLU A 247 -25.20 0.41 13.59
C GLU A 247 -24.20 1.55 13.31
N LEU A 248 -23.31 1.36 12.33
CA LEU A 248 -22.26 2.31 11.94
C LEU A 248 -22.64 3.20 10.74
N THR A 249 -23.88 3.09 10.25
CA THR A 249 -24.49 3.95 9.21
C THR A 249 -25.29 5.07 9.85
#